data_AF-A0A3C0NYQ8-F1
#
_entry.id   AF-A0A3C0NYQ8-F1
#
_cell.length_a   1.000
_cell.length_b   1.000
_cell.length_c   1.000
_cell.angle_alpha   90.00
_cell.angle_beta   90.00
_cell.angle_gamma   90.00
#
_symmetry.space_group_name_H-M   'P 1'
#
loop_
_entity.id
_entity.type
_entity.pdbx_description
1 polymer ?
#
loop_
_entity_poly.entity_id
_entity_poly.type
_entity_poly.pdbx_seq_one_letter_code
_entity_poly.pdbx_strand_id
1 'polypeptide(L)'
;MNNSFAAVHPELVSEWSDRNAPLSPEQVTYGSNKMVWWKANCGHEWEASPKSRSVGENCPVCSGKRIVPGINDLCTLRPDLSQEWSDLNDIQPTKVGAGSNKKILWNGKCGHEWMASVKSRVHGSGCPYCSHNKVLAGFNDLASQYPKVATEWSERNDPLKPTMVTAFANRKAWWRCKLGHEWYTLISTRSGGSKCPYCSGIVLLRGFNDLATKHPKLAEEWSERNLPLTPDSINDKSRKNVWWECKECGYEWKSVVASRVKGASCPVCADRCVLKGYNDLATTHREFLAEWDFEKNVRIRPEMVSAKSMTVVWWRCSCGHSWKSKIKERIYEQKGCSVCEKGFQSVFPQLAFQYYARQYGLHIVYSSEEIIGMPLDIYIPDERLAISVYRGNEKTERVKEHLCQKRQIRYIRRPYTNRRLAYDYVQSIIKIFQMMHIYFSTDIDRDIFQIREDFLKWRTNQKKI
;
A
#
# COMPACT_ATOMS: atom_id res chain seq x y z
N MET A 1 4.64 -85.78 -37.72
CA MET A 1 4.96 -84.34 -37.56
C MET A 1 6.46 -84.23 -37.40
N ASN A 2 7.12 -83.38 -38.18
CA ASN A 2 8.57 -83.18 -38.10
C ASN A 2 8.87 -82.29 -36.88
N ASN A 3 9.39 -82.89 -35.80
CA ASN A 3 9.69 -82.19 -34.55
C ASN A 3 11.15 -81.70 -34.46
N SER A 4 11.86 -81.65 -35.59
CA SER A 4 13.21 -81.09 -35.67
C SER A 4 13.19 -79.58 -35.36
N PHE A 5 14.30 -79.07 -34.83
CA PHE A 5 14.44 -77.66 -34.47
C PHE A 5 14.27 -76.77 -35.70
N ALA A 6 14.89 -77.13 -36.82
CA ALA A 6 14.78 -76.37 -38.07
C ALA A 6 13.36 -76.27 -38.63
N ALA A 7 12.54 -77.31 -38.45
CA ALA A 7 11.16 -77.33 -38.95
C ALA A 7 10.19 -76.53 -38.07
N VAL A 8 10.45 -76.46 -36.75
CA VAL A 8 9.57 -75.79 -35.78
C VAL A 8 9.99 -74.33 -35.55
N HIS A 9 11.28 -74.04 -35.55
CA HIS A 9 11.86 -72.71 -35.33
C HIS A 9 12.84 -72.31 -36.46
N PRO A 10 12.38 -72.19 -37.72
CA PRO A 10 13.24 -71.81 -38.84
C PRO A 10 13.91 -70.44 -38.65
N GLU A 11 13.27 -69.54 -37.89
CA GLU A 11 13.80 -68.21 -37.55
C GLU A 11 15.06 -68.24 -36.67
N LEU A 12 15.29 -69.33 -35.93
CA LEU A 12 16.44 -69.49 -35.04
C LEU A 12 17.58 -70.28 -35.69
N VAL A 13 17.36 -70.90 -36.85
CA VAL A 13 18.38 -71.68 -37.57
C VAL A 13 19.56 -70.80 -37.97
N SER A 14 19.32 -69.53 -38.33
CA SER A 14 20.38 -68.58 -38.65
C SER A 14 21.29 -68.24 -37.48
N GLU A 15 20.86 -68.52 -36.25
CA GLU A 15 21.68 -68.34 -35.04
C GLU A 15 22.43 -69.62 -34.63
N TRP A 16 22.27 -70.74 -35.35
CA TRP A 16 22.98 -71.97 -35.07
C TRP A 16 24.47 -71.83 -35.44
N SER A 17 25.37 -72.07 -34.49
CA SER A 17 26.80 -71.91 -34.74
C SER A 17 27.40 -73.08 -35.53
N ASP A 18 28.32 -72.77 -36.44
CA ASP A 18 29.15 -73.77 -37.15
C ASP A 18 29.96 -74.66 -36.20
N ARG A 19 30.20 -74.20 -34.96
CA ARG A 19 30.89 -74.96 -33.91
C ARG A 19 30.15 -76.20 -33.44
N ASN A 20 28.88 -76.34 -33.82
CA ASN A 20 28.10 -77.54 -33.54
C ASN A 20 28.42 -78.70 -34.48
N ALA A 21 29.16 -78.47 -35.58
CA ALA A 21 29.50 -79.52 -36.54
C ALA A 21 30.11 -80.75 -35.84
N PRO A 22 29.69 -81.99 -36.19
CA PRO A 22 28.82 -82.36 -37.32
C PRO A 22 27.30 -82.31 -37.02
N LEU A 23 26.85 -81.78 -35.87
CA LEU A 23 25.43 -81.69 -35.51
C LEU A 23 24.73 -80.56 -36.27
N SER A 24 23.65 -80.91 -36.96
CA SER A 24 22.80 -79.97 -37.71
C SER A 24 21.46 -79.69 -37.01
N PRO A 25 20.84 -78.52 -37.23
CA PRO A 25 19.51 -78.17 -36.73
C PRO A 25 18.40 -79.17 -37.07
N GLU A 26 18.54 -79.92 -38.17
CA GLU A 26 17.59 -80.94 -38.63
C GLU A 26 17.67 -82.22 -37.79
N GLN A 27 18.81 -82.47 -37.14
CA GLN A 27 19.08 -83.68 -36.35
C GLN A 27 18.70 -83.54 -34.86
N VAL A 28 18.31 -82.35 -34.41
CA VAL A 28 17.99 -82.07 -33.01
C VAL A 28 16.54 -81.63 -32.89
N THR A 29 15.81 -82.13 -31.89
CA THR A 29 14.42 -81.71 -31.66
C THR A 29 14.34 -80.39 -30.90
N TYR A 30 13.27 -79.62 -31.11
CA TYR A 30 13.12 -78.32 -30.44
C TYR A 30 13.01 -78.40 -28.91
N GLY A 31 12.58 -79.54 -28.37
CA GLY A 31 12.51 -79.81 -26.93
C GLY A 31 13.81 -80.37 -26.31
N SER A 32 14.91 -80.45 -27.07
CA SER A 32 16.17 -81.01 -26.60
C SER A 32 16.82 -80.16 -25.50
N ASN A 33 17.32 -80.81 -24.46
CA ASN A 33 18.12 -80.19 -23.40
C ASN A 33 19.64 -80.18 -23.71
N LYS A 34 20.06 -80.69 -24.88
CA LYS A 34 21.48 -80.72 -25.27
C LYS A 34 22.01 -79.30 -25.42
N MET A 35 23.12 -78.98 -24.77
CA MET A 35 23.79 -77.69 -24.93
C MET A 35 24.44 -77.64 -26.33
N VAL A 36 24.09 -76.60 -27.08
CA VAL A 36 24.66 -76.31 -28.40
C VAL A 36 25.08 -74.85 -28.46
N TRP A 37 26.03 -74.52 -29.33
CA TRP A 37 26.53 -73.18 -29.54
C TRP A 37 25.58 -72.37 -30.42
N TRP A 38 25.24 -71.17 -29.97
CA TRP A 38 24.47 -70.17 -30.69
C TRP A 38 25.37 -68.99 -31.01
N LYS A 39 25.17 -68.36 -32.15
CA LYS A 39 25.81 -67.12 -32.58
C LYS A 39 24.73 -66.13 -32.97
N ALA A 40 24.51 -65.13 -32.12
CA ALA A 40 23.50 -64.11 -32.41
C ALA A 40 24.00 -63.16 -33.50
N ASN A 41 23.07 -62.43 -34.11
CA ASN A 41 23.37 -61.36 -35.07
C ASN A 41 24.29 -60.26 -34.49
N CYS A 42 24.33 -60.11 -33.17
CA CYS A 42 25.26 -59.22 -32.48
C CYS A 42 26.72 -59.75 -32.43
N GLY A 43 26.99 -60.91 -33.03
CA GLY A 43 28.31 -61.55 -33.09
C GLY A 43 28.69 -62.33 -31.82
N HIS A 44 27.90 -62.25 -30.75
CA HIS A 44 28.17 -62.99 -29.51
C HIS A 44 27.81 -64.46 -29.63
N GLU A 45 28.70 -65.31 -29.13
CA GLU A 45 28.48 -66.75 -29.04
C GLU A 45 28.17 -67.19 -27.60
N TRP A 46 27.21 -68.10 -27.43
CA TRP A 46 26.90 -68.70 -26.14
C TRP A 46 26.33 -70.10 -26.29
N GLU A 47 26.44 -70.90 -25.23
CA GLU A 47 25.78 -72.21 -25.17
C GLU A 47 24.40 -72.07 -24.54
N ALA A 48 23.39 -72.67 -25.17
CA ALA A 48 22.05 -72.86 -24.64
C ALA A 48 21.41 -74.11 -25.24
N SER A 49 20.39 -74.67 -24.59
CA SER A 49 19.65 -75.78 -25.17
C SER A 49 18.65 -75.29 -26.24
N PRO A 50 18.35 -76.07 -27.28
CA PRO A 50 17.27 -75.79 -28.23
C PRO A 50 15.93 -75.53 -27.52
N LYS A 51 15.64 -76.26 -26.44
CA LYS A 51 14.44 -76.04 -25.61
C LYS A 51 14.41 -74.63 -25.00
N SER A 52 15.51 -74.19 -24.41
CA SER A 52 15.61 -72.85 -23.80
C SER A 52 15.54 -71.73 -24.85
N ARG A 53 16.15 -71.93 -26.02
CA ARG A 53 16.05 -70.98 -27.14
C ARG A 53 14.64 -70.87 -27.69
N SER A 54 13.94 -72.00 -27.84
CA SER A 54 12.55 -72.07 -28.31
C SER A 54 11.57 -71.29 -27.43
N VAL A 55 11.87 -71.12 -26.13
CA VAL A 55 11.06 -70.33 -25.18
C VAL A 55 11.55 -68.89 -25.00
N GLY A 56 12.46 -68.40 -25.86
CA GLY A 56 12.84 -67.00 -25.94
C GLY A 56 14.10 -66.59 -25.15
N GLU A 57 14.98 -67.53 -24.77
CA GLU A 57 16.27 -67.17 -24.14
C GLU A 57 17.21 -66.47 -25.13
N ASN A 58 17.26 -65.14 -25.11
CA ASN A 58 18.12 -64.36 -26.00
C ASN A 58 19.59 -64.36 -25.57
N CYS A 59 20.46 -63.82 -26.42
CA CYS A 59 21.88 -63.64 -26.15
C CYS A 59 22.13 -63.12 -24.71
N PRO A 60 22.90 -63.84 -23.86
CA PRO A 60 23.09 -63.50 -22.45
C PRO A 60 23.91 -62.21 -22.27
N VAL A 61 24.71 -61.82 -23.25
CA VAL A 61 25.47 -60.57 -23.25
C VAL A 61 24.53 -59.39 -23.57
N CYS A 62 23.76 -59.46 -24.65
CA CYS A 62 22.82 -58.38 -25.01
C CYS A 62 21.71 -58.19 -23.97
N SER A 63 21.25 -59.26 -23.34
CA SER A 63 20.25 -59.20 -22.26
C SER A 63 20.84 -58.79 -20.90
N GLY A 64 22.16 -58.60 -20.80
CA GLY A 64 22.84 -58.19 -19.56
C GLY A 64 22.90 -59.28 -18.48
N LYS A 65 22.53 -60.52 -18.79
CA LYS A 65 22.64 -61.68 -17.88
C LYS A 65 24.11 -62.10 -17.67
N ARG A 66 24.96 -61.88 -18.68
CA ARG A 66 26.41 -62.11 -18.64
C ARG A 66 27.12 -60.79 -18.95
N ILE A 67 27.98 -60.33 -18.05
CA ILE A 67 28.77 -59.11 -18.24
C ILE A 67 30.11 -59.47 -18.87
N VAL A 68 30.43 -58.83 -19.98
CA VAL A 68 31.68 -58.97 -20.73
C VAL A 68 32.35 -57.59 -20.80
N PRO A 69 33.56 -57.43 -20.22
CA PRO A 69 34.32 -56.18 -20.30
C PRO A 69 34.54 -55.73 -21.75
N GLY A 70 34.39 -54.44 -22.01
CA GLY A 70 34.52 -53.83 -23.34
C GLY A 70 33.25 -53.91 -24.20
N ILE A 71 32.18 -54.53 -23.70
CA ILE A 71 30.94 -54.74 -24.47
C ILE A 71 29.73 -54.15 -23.73
N ASN A 72 29.38 -54.72 -22.58
CA ASN A 72 28.14 -54.39 -21.86
C ASN A 72 28.34 -54.11 -20.37
N ASP A 73 29.60 -53.94 -19.95
CA ASP A 73 29.95 -53.47 -18.63
C ASP A 73 29.69 -51.97 -18.46
N LEU A 74 29.65 -51.50 -17.22
CA LEU A 74 29.32 -50.12 -16.90
C LEU A 74 30.41 -49.15 -17.40
N CYS A 75 31.68 -49.52 -17.33
CA CYS A 75 32.77 -48.66 -17.78
C CYS A 75 32.62 -48.34 -19.28
N THR A 76 32.29 -49.36 -20.07
CA THR A 76 32.04 -49.20 -21.51
C THR A 76 30.76 -48.43 -21.80
N LEU A 77 29.64 -48.77 -21.16
CA LEU A 77 28.34 -48.19 -21.50
C LEU A 77 28.10 -46.80 -20.89
N ARG A 78 28.72 -46.50 -19.74
CA ARG A 78 28.54 -45.27 -18.96
C ARG A 78 29.88 -44.82 -18.36
N PRO A 79 30.83 -44.37 -19.19
CA PRO A 79 32.13 -43.88 -18.72
C PRO A 79 32.00 -42.70 -17.76
N ASP A 80 30.95 -41.88 -17.91
CA ASP A 80 30.61 -40.79 -17.00
C ASP A 80 30.35 -41.27 -15.57
N LEU A 81 29.64 -42.38 -15.40
CA LEU A 81 29.39 -42.98 -14.08
C LEU A 81 30.61 -43.75 -13.57
N SER A 82 31.39 -44.35 -14.46
CA SER A 82 32.63 -45.04 -14.08
C SER A 82 33.64 -44.09 -13.44
N GLN A 83 33.66 -42.81 -13.84
CA GLN A 83 34.49 -41.77 -13.20
C GLN A 83 34.05 -41.43 -11.77
N GLU A 84 32.78 -41.68 -11.44
CA GLU A 84 32.22 -41.46 -10.10
C GLU A 84 32.27 -42.74 -9.23
N TRP A 85 32.92 -43.80 -9.71
CA TRP A 85 33.08 -45.05 -8.97
C TRP A 85 34.14 -44.89 -7.87
N SER A 86 33.81 -45.24 -6.63
CA SER A 86 34.79 -45.15 -5.53
C SER A 86 35.79 -46.30 -5.59
N ASP A 87 37.08 -46.00 -5.37
CA ASP A 87 38.16 -47.00 -5.26
C ASP A 87 38.01 -47.89 -4.02
N LEU A 88 37.16 -47.50 -3.06
CA LEU A 88 36.84 -48.29 -1.87
C LEU A 88 35.87 -49.44 -2.14
N ASN A 89 35.37 -49.60 -3.37
CA ASN A 89 34.52 -50.73 -3.72
C ASN A 89 35.35 -51.98 -4.06
N ASP A 90 34.95 -53.12 -3.52
CA ASP A 90 35.59 -54.42 -3.82
C ASP A 90 35.36 -54.91 -5.27
N ILE A 91 34.40 -54.33 -5.98
CA ILE A 91 34.04 -54.70 -7.35
C ILE A 91 34.34 -53.57 -8.33
N GLN A 92 35.00 -53.94 -9.43
CA GLN A 92 35.35 -53.03 -10.52
C GLN A 92 34.15 -52.76 -11.43
N PRO A 93 34.02 -51.55 -12.02
CA PRO A 93 32.91 -51.19 -12.91
C PRO A 93 32.86 -52.07 -14.17
N THR A 94 33.99 -52.63 -14.60
CA THR A 94 34.10 -53.58 -15.72
C THR A 94 33.43 -54.94 -15.46
N LYS A 95 33.05 -55.24 -14.20
CA LYS A 95 32.36 -56.47 -13.80
C LYS A 95 30.87 -56.28 -13.52
N VAL A 96 30.33 -55.08 -13.76
CA VAL A 96 28.94 -54.74 -13.43
C VAL A 96 28.26 -54.12 -14.64
N GLY A 97 27.07 -54.60 -15.01
CA GLY A 97 26.27 -54.01 -16.09
C GLY A 97 25.43 -52.81 -15.63
N ALA A 98 25.05 -51.95 -16.57
CA ALA A 98 24.24 -50.75 -16.33
C ALA A 98 22.87 -51.01 -15.66
N GLY A 99 22.28 -52.20 -15.87
CA GLY A 99 21.01 -52.61 -15.26
C GLY A 99 21.11 -53.18 -13.83
N SER A 100 22.30 -53.24 -13.24
CA SER A 100 22.56 -53.94 -11.98
C SER A 100 21.90 -53.28 -10.76
N ASN A 101 21.29 -54.07 -9.89
CA ASN A 101 20.75 -53.60 -8.61
C ASN A 101 21.80 -53.55 -7.48
N LYS A 102 23.07 -53.92 -7.76
CA LYS A 102 24.16 -53.85 -6.77
C LYS A 102 24.32 -52.42 -6.28
N LYS A 103 24.36 -52.25 -4.95
CA LYS A 103 24.65 -50.96 -4.30
C LYS A 103 26.16 -50.78 -4.25
N ILE A 104 26.61 -49.66 -4.78
CA ILE A 104 28.02 -49.29 -4.93
C ILE A 104 28.22 -47.95 -4.23
N LEU A 105 29.41 -47.72 -3.68
CA LEU A 105 29.82 -46.42 -3.16
C LEU A 105 30.23 -45.52 -4.32
N TRP A 106 29.60 -44.35 -4.41
CA TRP A 106 29.87 -43.38 -5.46
C TRP A 106 30.53 -42.13 -4.90
N ASN A 107 31.55 -41.65 -5.60
CA ASN A 107 32.23 -40.39 -5.34
C ASN A 107 31.63 -39.34 -6.27
N GLY A 108 30.62 -38.60 -5.80
CA GLY A 108 30.00 -37.60 -6.65
C GLY A 108 30.89 -36.41 -6.89
N LYS A 109 30.64 -35.72 -8.02
CA LYS A 109 31.30 -34.46 -8.38
C LYS A 109 31.16 -33.35 -7.34
N CYS A 110 30.16 -33.45 -6.46
CA CYS A 110 29.95 -32.54 -5.34
C CYS A 110 30.86 -32.84 -4.13
N GLY A 111 31.76 -33.83 -4.21
CA GLY A 111 32.66 -34.24 -3.13
C GLY A 111 32.00 -35.10 -2.05
N HIS A 112 30.74 -35.53 -2.24
CA HIS A 112 30.08 -36.44 -1.30
C HIS A 112 30.21 -37.88 -1.75
N GLU A 113 30.34 -38.77 -0.77
CA GLU A 113 30.31 -40.22 -0.98
C GLU A 113 28.95 -40.78 -0.55
N TRP A 114 28.31 -41.60 -1.39
CA TRP A 114 27.05 -42.25 -1.03
C TRP A 114 26.83 -43.60 -1.69
N MET A 115 26.05 -44.45 -1.02
CA MET A 115 25.61 -45.74 -1.56
C MET A 115 24.37 -45.58 -2.44
N ALA A 116 24.42 -46.07 -3.67
CA ALA A 116 23.28 -46.17 -4.59
C ALA A 116 23.42 -47.38 -5.52
N SER A 117 22.30 -47.90 -6.04
CA SER A 117 22.37 -48.98 -7.04
C SER A 117 22.83 -48.45 -8.39
N VAL A 118 23.57 -49.27 -9.15
CA VAL A 118 24.01 -48.92 -10.51
C VAL A 118 22.82 -48.55 -11.39
N LYS A 119 21.76 -49.38 -11.36
CA LYS A 119 20.51 -49.11 -12.07
C LYS A 119 19.97 -47.72 -11.73
N SER A 120 19.85 -47.33 -10.46
CA SER A 120 19.33 -46.02 -10.05
C SER A 120 20.19 -44.86 -10.56
N ARG A 121 21.52 -45.00 -10.50
CA ARG A 121 22.45 -44.00 -11.05
C ARG A 121 22.32 -43.85 -12.56
N VAL A 122 22.19 -44.96 -13.28
CA VAL A 122 21.99 -44.97 -14.74
C VAL A 122 20.72 -44.23 -15.13
N HIS A 123 19.64 -44.36 -14.34
CA HIS A 123 18.38 -43.63 -14.50
C HIS A 123 18.45 -42.15 -14.05
N GLY A 124 19.62 -41.64 -13.67
CA GLY A 124 19.83 -40.22 -13.37
C GLY A 124 19.73 -39.84 -11.89
N SER A 125 19.69 -40.81 -10.97
CA SER A 125 19.74 -40.49 -9.53
C SER A 125 21.09 -39.87 -9.16
N GLY A 126 21.07 -38.66 -8.60
CA GLY A 126 22.26 -37.92 -8.18
C GLY A 126 22.58 -38.08 -6.69
N CYS A 127 23.36 -37.13 -6.15
CA CYS A 127 23.71 -37.11 -4.73
C CYS A 127 22.45 -36.90 -3.84
N PRO A 128 22.17 -37.80 -2.88
CA PRO A 128 20.99 -37.69 -2.02
C PRO A 128 21.10 -36.52 -1.02
N TYR A 129 22.32 -36.04 -0.73
CA TYR A 129 22.54 -34.89 0.15
C TYR A 129 22.28 -33.57 -0.59
N CYS A 130 22.81 -33.41 -1.80
CA CYS A 130 22.55 -32.20 -2.62
C CYS A 130 21.07 -32.07 -3.00
N SER A 131 20.36 -33.19 -3.16
CA SER A 131 18.91 -33.20 -3.42
C SER A 131 18.05 -33.14 -2.16
N HIS A 132 18.66 -32.99 -0.97
CA HIS A 132 17.97 -32.95 0.33
C HIS A 132 17.12 -34.19 0.68
N ASN A 133 17.31 -35.30 -0.02
CA ASN A 133 16.65 -36.58 0.26
C ASN A 133 17.27 -37.32 1.44
N LYS A 134 18.53 -37.02 1.77
CA LYS A 134 19.22 -37.46 2.99
C LYS A 134 19.90 -36.29 3.69
N VAL A 135 20.03 -36.39 4.99
CA VAL A 135 20.76 -35.42 5.82
C VAL A 135 22.23 -35.82 5.90
N LEU A 136 23.10 -34.85 5.70
CA LEU A 136 24.53 -34.89 5.96
C LEU A 136 24.86 -33.74 6.90
N ALA A 137 25.17 -34.10 8.16
CA ALA A 137 25.54 -33.14 9.19
C ALA A 137 26.79 -32.36 8.76
N GLY A 138 26.80 -31.04 8.99
CA GLY A 138 27.85 -30.16 8.52
C GLY A 138 27.54 -29.52 7.16
N PHE A 139 26.61 -30.09 6.37
CA PHE A 139 26.35 -29.65 4.99
C PHE A 139 24.92 -29.15 4.77
N ASN A 140 23.92 -30.04 4.79
CA ASN A 140 22.54 -29.73 4.43
C ASN A 140 21.55 -29.87 5.60
N ASP A 141 22.07 -30.07 6.80
CA ASP A 141 21.27 -30.07 8.02
C ASP A 141 20.85 -28.66 8.44
N LEU A 142 19.82 -28.59 9.28
CA LEU A 142 19.25 -27.32 9.74
C LEU A 142 20.26 -26.48 10.54
N ALA A 143 21.12 -27.08 11.36
CA ALA A 143 22.09 -26.34 12.18
C ALA A 143 23.14 -25.66 11.30
N SER A 144 23.66 -26.36 10.29
CA SER A 144 24.64 -25.80 9.37
C SER A 144 24.05 -24.76 8.43
N GLN A 145 22.89 -25.02 7.81
CA GLN A 145 22.33 -24.10 6.82
C GLN A 145 21.61 -22.89 7.45
N TYR A 146 20.97 -23.07 8.61
CA TYR A 146 20.17 -22.04 9.27
C TYR A 146 20.47 -21.97 10.78
N PRO A 147 21.70 -21.59 11.17
CA PRO A 147 22.12 -21.61 12.58
C PRO A 147 21.22 -20.76 13.48
N LYS A 148 20.76 -19.59 12.99
CA LYS A 148 19.81 -18.73 13.73
C LYS A 148 18.46 -19.41 13.97
N VAL A 149 17.97 -20.19 13.02
CA VAL A 149 16.71 -20.94 13.19
C VAL A 149 16.93 -22.12 14.14
N ALA A 150 18.07 -22.81 14.03
CA ALA A 150 18.42 -23.90 14.94
C ALA A 150 18.51 -23.47 16.42
N THR A 151 18.88 -22.21 16.72
CA THR A 151 18.82 -21.69 18.10
C THR A 151 17.42 -21.62 18.70
N GLU A 152 16.38 -21.66 17.86
CA GLU A 152 14.98 -21.70 18.30
C GLU A 152 14.45 -23.14 18.42
N TRP A 153 15.28 -24.16 18.22
CA TRP A 153 14.86 -25.55 18.38
C TRP A 153 14.55 -25.86 19.84
N SER A 154 13.34 -26.37 20.13
CA SER A 154 12.96 -26.71 21.50
C SER A 154 13.55 -28.06 21.94
N GLU A 155 13.92 -28.16 23.21
CA GLU A 155 14.31 -29.39 23.91
C GLU A 155 13.21 -30.47 23.86
N ARG A 156 11.94 -30.07 23.65
CA ARG A 156 10.81 -30.99 23.48
C ARG A 156 10.90 -31.91 22.27
N ASN A 157 11.85 -31.64 21.37
CA ASN A 157 12.09 -32.51 20.22
C ASN A 157 13.02 -33.68 20.52
N ASP A 158 13.63 -33.74 21.71
CA ASP A 158 14.57 -34.82 22.04
C ASP A 158 13.95 -36.20 21.83
N PRO A 159 14.70 -37.15 21.21
CA PRO A 159 16.13 -37.09 20.86
C PRO A 159 16.44 -36.47 19.49
N LEU A 160 15.47 -35.88 18.78
CA LEU A 160 15.66 -35.30 17.45
C LEU A 160 16.41 -33.96 17.51
N LYS A 161 17.62 -33.93 16.94
CA LYS A 161 18.49 -32.75 16.90
C LYS A 161 18.39 -31.99 15.56
N PRO A 162 18.68 -30.68 15.54
CA PRO A 162 18.77 -29.90 14.30
C PRO A 162 19.74 -30.47 13.25
N THR A 163 20.80 -31.16 13.68
CA THR A 163 21.77 -31.82 12.81
C THR A 163 21.24 -33.09 12.12
N MET A 164 20.05 -33.56 12.49
CA MET A 164 19.42 -34.79 11.98
C MET A 164 18.31 -34.52 10.96
N VAL A 165 18.06 -33.26 10.62
CA VAL A 165 16.98 -32.85 9.71
C VAL A 165 17.49 -31.83 8.70
N THR A 166 17.00 -31.89 7.47
CA THR A 166 17.23 -30.82 6.49
C THR A 166 16.41 -29.59 6.82
N ALA A 167 16.86 -28.40 6.41
CA ALA A 167 16.14 -27.15 6.62
C ALA A 167 14.72 -27.10 6.03
N PHE A 168 14.44 -27.89 4.99
CA PHE A 168 13.14 -27.93 4.31
C PHE A 168 12.38 -29.24 4.54
N ALA A 169 12.69 -29.96 5.62
CA ALA A 169 11.98 -31.18 5.94
C ALA A 169 10.47 -30.92 6.15
N ASN A 170 9.62 -31.75 5.54
CA ASN A 170 8.17 -31.76 5.75
C ASN A 170 7.80 -32.51 7.05
N ARG A 171 8.44 -32.12 8.15
CA ARG A 171 8.22 -32.66 9.50
C ARG A 171 7.95 -31.50 10.44
N LYS A 172 7.01 -31.67 11.38
CA LYS A 172 6.75 -30.68 12.43
C LYS A 172 7.72 -30.87 13.60
N ALA A 173 8.17 -29.77 14.17
CA ALA A 173 9.01 -29.70 15.35
C ALA A 173 8.48 -28.62 16.30
N TRP A 174 8.84 -28.74 17.57
CA TRP A 174 8.62 -27.71 18.58
C TRP A 174 9.71 -26.65 18.47
N TRP A 175 9.31 -25.38 18.55
CA TRP A 175 10.19 -24.23 18.50
C TRP A 175 9.99 -23.40 19.76
N ARG A 176 11.05 -22.74 20.22
CA ARG A 176 11.05 -21.84 21.36
C ARG A 176 11.75 -20.54 20.98
N CYS A 177 11.05 -19.41 21.09
CA CYS A 177 11.66 -18.12 20.83
C CYS A 177 12.40 -17.60 22.06
N LYS A 178 13.17 -16.53 21.90
CA LYS A 178 13.92 -15.88 23.00
C LYS A 178 13.05 -15.42 24.17
N LEU A 179 11.77 -15.15 23.94
CA LEU A 179 10.80 -14.80 24.99
C LEU A 179 10.18 -16.02 25.69
N GLY A 180 10.65 -17.23 25.38
CA GLY A 180 10.17 -18.47 26.00
C GLY A 180 8.89 -19.06 25.38
N HIS A 181 8.22 -18.36 24.47
CA HIS A 181 7.03 -18.93 23.82
C HIS A 181 7.38 -20.14 22.97
N GLU A 182 6.58 -21.21 23.11
CA GLU A 182 6.73 -22.42 22.34
C GLU A 182 5.59 -22.63 21.34
N TRP A 183 5.93 -23.08 20.13
CA TRP A 183 4.95 -23.42 19.10
C TRP A 183 5.36 -24.62 18.27
N TYR A 184 4.38 -25.31 17.69
CA TYR A 184 4.58 -26.53 16.92
C TYR A 184 4.29 -26.27 15.43
N THR A 185 5.30 -26.30 14.57
CA THR A 185 5.16 -26.04 13.13
C THR A 185 6.18 -26.80 12.29
N LEU A 186 5.98 -26.82 10.96
CA LEU A 186 6.87 -27.47 10.01
C LEU A 186 8.26 -26.82 10.00
N ILE A 187 9.29 -27.65 9.86
CA ILE A 187 10.68 -27.20 9.70
C ILE A 187 10.82 -26.35 8.44
N SER A 188 10.24 -26.79 7.32
CA SER A 188 10.20 -26.00 6.08
C SER A 188 9.55 -24.62 6.26
N THR A 189 8.43 -24.53 6.98
CA THR A 189 7.76 -23.25 7.26
C THR A 189 8.62 -22.34 8.14
N ARG A 190 9.27 -22.89 9.17
CA ARG A 190 10.16 -22.11 10.03
C ARG A 190 11.38 -21.61 9.26
N SER A 191 12.07 -22.47 8.52
CA SER A 191 13.23 -22.09 7.71
C SER A 191 12.87 -21.11 6.59
N GLY A 192 11.65 -21.21 6.06
CA GLY A 192 11.08 -20.26 5.10
C GLY A 192 10.77 -18.86 5.68
N GLY A 193 11.00 -18.64 6.97
CA GLY A 193 10.94 -17.31 7.59
C GLY A 193 9.73 -17.05 8.49
N SER A 194 8.87 -18.04 8.74
CA SER A 194 7.78 -17.87 9.71
C SER A 194 8.35 -17.56 11.10
N LYS A 195 7.84 -16.54 11.78
CA LYS A 195 8.28 -16.17 13.13
C LYS A 195 7.41 -16.82 14.20
N CYS A 196 7.79 -16.65 15.47
CA CYS A 196 6.93 -17.01 16.60
C CYS A 196 5.51 -16.42 16.42
N PRO A 197 4.45 -17.24 16.47
CA PRO A 197 3.09 -16.78 16.17
C PRO A 197 2.55 -15.81 17.22
N TYR A 198 2.98 -15.93 18.48
CA TYR A 198 2.60 -15.01 19.56
C TYR A 198 3.30 -13.66 19.41
N CYS A 199 4.62 -13.63 19.23
CA CYS A 199 5.37 -12.39 19.00
C CYS A 199 4.91 -11.65 17.73
N SER A 200 4.48 -12.41 16.72
CA SER A 200 3.98 -11.84 15.46
C SER A 200 2.53 -11.35 15.57
N GLY A 201 1.81 -11.68 16.64
CA GLY A 201 0.39 -11.34 16.82
C GLY A 201 -0.54 -12.14 15.92
N ILE A 202 -0.10 -13.31 15.44
CA ILE A 202 -0.93 -14.25 14.67
C ILE A 202 -1.83 -15.03 15.63
N VAL A 203 -1.25 -15.51 16.72
CA VAL A 203 -1.97 -16.21 17.79
C VAL A 203 -2.02 -15.30 19.03
N LEU A 204 -3.20 -15.17 19.62
CA LEU A 204 -3.40 -14.44 20.86
C LEU A 204 -2.81 -15.22 22.05
N LEU A 205 -2.06 -14.53 22.88
CA LEU A 205 -1.60 -14.96 24.19
C LEU A 205 -1.98 -13.88 25.20
N ARG A 206 -3.00 -14.17 26.01
CA ARG A 206 -3.48 -13.30 27.08
C ARG A 206 -2.34 -13.04 28.08
N GLY A 207 -2.21 -11.80 28.52
CA GLY A 207 -1.11 -11.32 29.36
C GLY A 207 0.17 -11.00 28.60
N PHE A 208 0.17 -11.07 27.26
CA PHE A 208 1.37 -10.79 26.46
C PHE A 208 1.11 -9.89 25.25
N ASN A 209 0.23 -10.30 24.34
CA ASN A 209 -0.04 -9.60 23.08
C ASN A 209 -1.51 -9.20 22.89
N ASP A 210 -2.34 -9.39 23.91
CA ASP A 210 -3.68 -8.86 23.94
C ASP A 210 -3.68 -7.32 24.08
N LEU A 211 -4.79 -6.70 23.69
CA LEU A 211 -4.94 -5.25 23.68
C LEU A 211 -4.87 -4.66 25.10
N ALA A 212 -5.46 -5.33 26.10
CA ALA A 212 -5.43 -4.88 27.49
C ALA A 212 -4.00 -4.75 28.02
N THR A 213 -3.17 -5.77 27.76
CA THR A 213 -1.78 -5.81 28.21
C THR A 213 -0.89 -4.83 27.44
N LYS A 214 -1.04 -4.75 26.11
CA LYS A 214 -0.17 -3.90 25.27
C LYS A 214 -0.56 -2.43 25.28
N HIS A 215 -1.85 -2.13 25.40
CA HIS A 215 -2.41 -0.79 25.23
C HIS A 215 -3.46 -0.50 26.31
N PRO A 216 -3.08 -0.44 27.60
CA PRO A 216 -4.03 -0.29 28.71
C PRO A 216 -4.92 0.95 28.58
N LYS A 217 -4.37 2.09 28.13
CA LYS A 217 -5.14 3.32 27.87
C LYS A 217 -6.21 3.14 26.78
N LEU A 218 -5.93 2.35 25.74
CA LEU A 218 -6.94 2.05 24.72
C LEU A 218 -7.99 1.06 25.26
N ALA A 219 -7.60 0.13 26.12
CA ALA A 219 -8.54 -0.80 26.75
C ALA A 219 -9.54 -0.07 27.67
N GLU A 220 -9.15 1.04 28.30
CA GLU A 220 -10.09 1.89 29.05
C GLU A 220 -11.17 2.51 28.15
N GLU A 221 -10.85 2.83 26.90
CA GLU A 221 -11.80 3.33 25.88
C GLU A 221 -12.67 2.23 25.26
N TRP A 222 -12.61 0.99 25.75
CA TRP A 222 -13.42 -0.11 25.22
C TRP A 222 -14.87 0.00 25.68
N SER A 223 -15.81 0.05 24.73
CA SER A 223 -17.24 0.12 25.06
C SER A 223 -17.80 -1.23 25.50
N GLU A 224 -18.72 -1.20 26.48
CA GLU A 224 -19.48 -2.37 26.95
C GLU A 224 -20.33 -3.01 25.84
N ARG A 225 -20.62 -2.27 24.76
CA ARG A 225 -21.37 -2.76 23.59
C ARG A 225 -20.66 -3.85 22.81
N ASN A 226 -19.40 -4.13 23.13
CA ASN A 226 -18.63 -5.21 22.54
C ASN A 226 -18.84 -6.55 23.22
N LEU A 227 -19.53 -6.62 24.38
CA LEU A 227 -19.77 -7.87 25.08
C LEU A 227 -20.36 -8.93 24.14
N PRO A 228 -19.85 -10.18 24.18
CA PRO A 228 -18.91 -10.74 25.16
C PRO A 228 -17.41 -10.53 24.84
N LEU A 229 -17.05 -9.74 23.82
CA LEU A 229 -15.65 -9.50 23.44
C LEU A 229 -14.99 -8.48 24.39
N THR A 230 -13.91 -8.90 25.05
CA THR A 230 -13.13 -8.08 25.99
C THR A 230 -11.77 -7.68 25.41
N PRO A 231 -11.13 -6.60 25.89
CA PRO A 231 -9.81 -6.16 25.42
C PRO A 231 -8.69 -7.21 25.57
N ASP A 232 -8.78 -8.09 26.57
CA ASP A 232 -7.81 -9.17 26.80
C ASP A 232 -8.05 -10.42 25.90
N SER A 233 -9.17 -10.45 25.17
CA SER A 233 -9.56 -11.53 24.25
C SER A 233 -9.23 -11.24 22.78
N ILE A 234 -8.47 -10.18 22.53
CA ILE A 234 -8.13 -9.70 21.18
C ILE A 234 -6.73 -9.10 21.18
N ASN A 235 -5.98 -9.31 20.09
CA ASN A 235 -4.67 -8.69 19.95
C ASN A 235 -4.75 -7.30 19.30
N ASP A 236 -3.68 -6.53 19.47
CA ASP A 236 -3.52 -5.16 18.97
C ASP A 236 -3.46 -5.05 17.43
N LYS A 237 -3.24 -6.16 16.72
CA LYS A 237 -3.24 -6.24 15.25
C LYS A 237 -4.59 -6.65 14.67
N SER A 238 -5.60 -6.86 15.52
CA SER A 238 -6.89 -7.37 15.07
C SER A 238 -7.59 -6.41 14.11
N ARG A 239 -8.23 -6.99 13.09
CA ARG A 239 -9.05 -6.27 12.12
C ARG A 239 -10.53 -6.19 12.51
N LYS A 240 -10.91 -6.66 13.71
CA LYS A 240 -12.30 -6.52 14.17
C LYS A 240 -12.65 -5.05 14.34
N ASN A 241 -13.85 -4.69 13.85
CA ASN A 241 -14.43 -3.36 13.99
C ASN A 241 -15.32 -3.35 15.24
N VAL A 242 -14.88 -2.65 16.28
CA VAL A 242 -15.47 -2.68 17.63
C VAL A 242 -15.90 -1.29 18.06
N TRP A 243 -16.78 -1.21 19.06
CA TRP A 243 -17.21 0.05 19.66
C TRP A 243 -16.16 0.59 20.63
N TRP A 244 -15.92 1.90 20.57
CA TRP A 244 -15.03 2.66 21.45
C TRP A 244 -15.85 3.75 22.11
N GLU A 245 -15.50 4.09 23.34
CA GLU A 245 -16.09 5.18 24.11
C GLU A 245 -15.01 6.19 24.47
N CYS A 246 -15.22 7.45 24.08
CA CYS A 246 -14.21 8.48 24.26
C CYS A 246 -14.23 8.96 25.71
N LYS A 247 -13.11 8.87 26.43
CA LYS A 247 -13.04 9.37 27.80
C LYS A 247 -13.12 10.89 27.94
N GLU A 248 -12.88 11.63 26.86
CA GLU A 248 -12.93 13.10 26.86
C GLU A 248 -14.35 13.65 26.61
N CYS A 249 -15.09 13.08 25.65
CA CYS A 249 -16.39 13.60 25.23
C CYS A 249 -17.56 12.62 25.40
N GLY A 250 -17.31 11.40 25.89
CA GLY A 250 -18.30 10.34 26.05
C GLY A 250 -18.87 9.78 24.73
N TYR A 251 -18.39 10.25 23.58
CA TYR A 251 -18.91 9.78 22.30
C TYR A 251 -18.52 8.33 22.03
N GLU A 252 -19.50 7.52 21.64
CA GLU A 252 -19.28 6.15 21.19
C GLU A 252 -19.16 6.04 19.67
N TRP A 253 -18.17 5.30 19.17
CA TRP A 253 -18.00 5.08 17.72
C TRP A 253 -17.40 3.72 17.40
N LYS A 254 -17.64 3.24 16.17
CA LYS A 254 -16.97 2.03 15.66
C LYS A 254 -15.63 2.36 15.02
N SER A 255 -14.60 1.60 15.36
CA SER A 255 -13.32 1.62 14.66
C SER A 255 -12.60 0.28 14.75
N VAL A 256 -11.74 0.01 13.77
CA VAL A 256 -10.89 -1.19 13.73
C VAL A 256 -9.80 -1.10 14.80
N VAL A 257 -9.60 -2.16 15.58
CA VAL A 257 -8.58 -2.22 16.65
C VAL A 257 -7.19 -1.84 16.15
N ALA A 258 -6.72 -2.46 15.07
CA ALA A 258 -5.42 -2.12 14.48
C ALA A 258 -5.31 -0.66 14.02
N SER A 259 -6.41 0.00 13.64
CA SER A 259 -6.41 1.42 13.28
C SER A 259 -6.37 2.32 14.52
N ARG A 260 -7.04 1.93 15.61
CA ARG A 260 -7.00 2.65 16.90
C ARG A 260 -5.62 2.61 17.51
N VAL A 261 -4.97 1.45 17.49
CA VAL A 261 -3.57 1.28 17.91
C VAL A 261 -2.61 2.16 17.10
N LYS A 262 -2.90 2.40 15.81
CA LYS A 262 -2.14 3.32 14.95
C LYS A 262 -2.44 4.81 15.16
N GLY A 263 -3.39 5.16 16.04
CA GLY A 263 -3.71 6.55 16.38
C GLY A 263 -4.98 7.12 15.75
N ALA A 264 -5.84 6.31 15.14
CA ALA A 264 -7.18 6.78 14.76
C ALA A 264 -7.92 7.25 16.02
N SER A 265 -8.37 8.50 16.09
CA SER A 265 -8.95 9.11 17.30
C SER A 265 -10.48 9.22 17.25
N CYS A 266 -11.08 9.61 18.38
CA CYS A 266 -12.51 9.94 18.46
C CYS A 266 -12.88 10.95 17.35
N PRO A 267 -13.92 10.67 16.54
CA PRO A 267 -14.29 11.56 15.44
C PRO A 267 -14.89 12.89 15.91
N VAL A 268 -15.45 12.96 17.13
CA VAL A 268 -15.96 14.22 17.71
C VAL A 268 -14.81 15.13 18.13
N CYS A 269 -13.88 14.64 18.94
CA CYS A 269 -12.70 15.41 19.37
C CYS A 269 -11.82 15.86 18.19
N ALA A 270 -11.83 15.12 17.08
CA ALA A 270 -11.12 15.46 15.86
C ALA A 270 -11.94 16.32 14.87
N ASP A 271 -13.10 16.85 15.27
CA ASP A 271 -14.03 17.65 14.45
C ASP A 271 -14.47 16.98 13.13
N ARG A 272 -14.46 15.64 13.07
CA ARG A 272 -15.00 14.85 11.95
C ARG A 272 -16.49 14.54 12.10
N CYS A 273 -16.99 14.55 13.34
CA CYS A 273 -18.40 14.39 13.67
C CYS A 273 -18.83 15.47 14.66
N VAL A 274 -20.14 15.73 14.71
CA VAL A 274 -20.74 16.71 15.61
C VAL A 274 -21.49 15.96 16.72
N LEU A 275 -21.19 16.33 17.97
CA LEU A 275 -21.91 15.92 19.16
C LEU A 275 -22.61 17.15 19.75
N LYS A 276 -23.95 17.10 19.79
CA LYS A 276 -24.78 18.14 20.37
C LYS A 276 -24.43 18.32 21.86
N GLY A 277 -24.27 19.57 22.29
CA GLY A 277 -23.85 19.95 23.63
C GLY A 277 -22.33 19.96 23.82
N TYR A 278 -21.54 19.62 22.80
CA TYR A 278 -20.09 19.55 22.89
C TYR A 278 -19.39 20.43 21.85
N ASN A 279 -19.42 20.03 20.57
CA ASN A 279 -18.73 20.75 19.47
C ASN A 279 -19.67 21.26 18.38
N ASP A 280 -20.98 21.25 18.62
CA ASP A 280 -21.94 21.87 17.72
C ASP A 280 -21.89 23.40 17.79
N LEU A 281 -22.37 24.04 16.73
CA LEU A 281 -22.35 25.48 16.56
C LEU A 281 -23.23 26.18 17.61
N ALA A 282 -24.37 25.57 17.96
CA ALA A 282 -25.30 26.14 18.94
C ALA A 282 -24.68 26.20 20.34
N THR A 283 -23.80 25.26 20.67
CA THR A 283 -23.11 25.24 21.96
C THR A 283 -21.89 26.16 21.96
N THR A 284 -21.06 26.09 20.91
CA THR A 284 -19.72 26.70 20.92
C THR A 284 -19.67 28.14 20.41
N HIS A 285 -20.61 28.57 19.57
CA HIS A 285 -20.58 29.88 18.88
C HIS A 285 -21.98 30.52 18.84
N ARG A 286 -22.55 30.72 20.03
CA ARG A 286 -23.94 31.19 20.24
C ARG A 286 -24.22 32.57 19.65
N GLU A 287 -23.22 33.44 19.64
CA GLU A 287 -23.29 34.80 19.11
C GLU A 287 -23.67 34.85 17.63
N PHE A 288 -23.30 33.82 16.86
CA PHE A 288 -23.63 33.73 15.44
C PHE A 288 -25.07 33.27 15.16
N LEU A 289 -25.80 32.78 16.17
CA LEU A 289 -27.19 32.35 16.00
C LEU A 289 -28.13 33.52 15.70
N ALA A 290 -27.78 34.74 16.14
CA ALA A 290 -28.53 35.95 15.79
C ALA A 290 -28.49 36.25 14.28
N GLU A 291 -27.44 35.79 13.60
CA GLU A 291 -27.28 35.90 12.15
C GLU A 291 -27.75 34.66 11.39
N TRP A 292 -28.24 33.62 12.06
CA TRP A 292 -28.69 32.40 11.40
C TRP A 292 -30.09 32.59 10.79
N ASP A 293 -30.25 32.30 9.50
CA ASP A 293 -31.57 32.40 8.84
C ASP A 293 -32.38 31.10 9.01
N PHE A 294 -33.07 30.98 10.16
CA PHE A 294 -33.83 29.76 10.53
C PHE A 294 -34.92 29.37 9.52
N GLU A 295 -35.55 30.36 8.88
CA GLU A 295 -36.59 30.13 7.87
C GLU A 295 -36.03 29.49 6.60
N LYS A 296 -34.79 29.84 6.22
CA LYS A 296 -34.15 29.30 5.01
C LYS A 296 -33.32 28.04 5.28
N ASN A 297 -32.86 27.83 6.51
CA ASN A 297 -32.06 26.67 6.92
C ASN A 297 -32.92 25.53 7.51
N VAL A 298 -34.12 25.27 6.98
CA VAL A 298 -35.09 24.31 7.55
C VAL A 298 -34.52 22.91 7.81
N ARG A 299 -33.57 22.45 6.98
CA ARG A 299 -32.97 21.11 7.06
C ARG A 299 -31.67 21.03 7.86
N ILE A 300 -31.08 22.17 8.22
CA ILE A 300 -29.78 22.23 8.88
C ILE A 300 -29.94 23.07 10.12
N ARG A 301 -29.82 22.44 11.28
CA ARG A 301 -29.87 23.14 12.57
C ARG A 301 -28.46 23.42 13.08
N PRO A 302 -28.25 24.51 13.84
CA PRO A 302 -26.95 24.79 14.45
C PRO A 302 -26.38 23.64 15.29
N GLU A 303 -27.24 22.81 15.90
CA GLU A 303 -26.83 21.64 16.69
C GLU A 303 -26.26 20.48 15.84
N MET A 304 -26.37 20.55 14.52
CA MET A 304 -25.93 19.49 13.59
C MET A 304 -24.58 19.79 12.91
N VAL A 305 -24.05 20.99 13.09
CA VAL A 305 -22.88 21.49 12.38
C VAL A 305 -21.88 22.07 13.37
N SER A 306 -20.59 21.97 13.10
CA SER A 306 -19.54 22.66 13.86
C SER A 306 -19.16 23.99 13.22
N ALA A 307 -18.49 24.87 13.97
CA ALA A 307 -18.00 26.14 13.44
C ALA A 307 -16.97 26.00 12.32
N LYS A 308 -16.26 24.86 12.23
CA LYS A 308 -15.29 24.57 11.16
C LYS A 308 -15.95 24.00 9.90
N SER A 309 -17.26 23.81 9.91
CA SER A 309 -17.98 23.20 8.80
C SER A 309 -17.85 24.01 7.50
N MET A 310 -17.65 23.29 6.40
CA MET A 310 -17.66 23.83 5.04
C MET A 310 -19.07 23.89 4.44
N THR A 311 -20.09 23.49 5.19
CA THR A 311 -21.49 23.58 4.78
C THR A 311 -21.87 25.03 4.52
N VAL A 312 -22.50 25.26 3.37
CA VAL A 312 -23.06 26.56 3.00
C VAL A 312 -24.45 26.68 3.60
N VAL A 313 -24.67 27.73 4.38
CA VAL A 313 -25.95 28.03 5.02
C VAL A 313 -26.36 29.47 4.73
N TRP A 314 -27.63 29.77 5.00
CA TRP A 314 -28.16 31.12 4.91
C TRP A 314 -27.92 31.88 6.20
N TRP A 315 -27.35 33.07 6.06
CA TRP A 315 -27.16 34.05 7.12
C TRP A 315 -28.07 35.25 6.87
N ARG A 316 -28.47 35.96 7.93
CA ARG A 316 -29.32 37.15 7.91
C ARG A 316 -28.65 38.28 8.69
N CYS A 317 -28.41 39.42 8.03
CA CYS A 317 -27.62 40.49 8.63
C CYS A 317 -28.54 41.52 9.29
N SER A 318 -27.98 42.43 10.07
CA SER A 318 -28.70 43.55 10.69
C SER A 318 -29.40 44.45 9.67
N CYS A 319 -28.88 44.57 8.44
CA CYS A 319 -29.54 45.28 7.34
C CYS A 319 -30.73 44.51 6.74
N GLY A 320 -31.00 43.29 7.18
CA GLY A 320 -32.11 42.45 6.71
C GLY A 320 -31.84 41.60 5.48
N HIS A 321 -30.63 41.64 4.92
CA HIS A 321 -30.30 40.81 3.77
C HIS A 321 -30.04 39.37 4.21
N SER A 322 -30.61 38.41 3.49
CA SER A 322 -30.15 37.02 3.57
C SER A 322 -29.04 36.77 2.56
N TRP A 323 -27.96 36.10 2.95
CA TRP A 323 -26.90 35.68 2.02
C TRP A 323 -26.41 34.28 2.34
N LYS A 324 -25.82 33.60 1.34
CA LYS A 324 -25.19 32.29 1.53
C LYS A 324 -23.71 32.46 1.84
N SER A 325 -23.22 31.73 2.84
CA SER A 325 -21.79 31.60 3.13
C SER A 325 -21.49 30.28 3.81
N LYS A 326 -20.24 29.80 3.71
CA LYS A 326 -19.79 28.65 4.50
C LYS A 326 -19.70 29.05 5.96
N ILE A 327 -20.02 28.13 6.86
CA ILE A 327 -19.96 28.38 8.31
C ILE A 327 -18.55 28.81 8.75
N LYS A 328 -17.53 28.05 8.35
CA LYS A 328 -16.12 28.38 8.63
C LYS A 328 -15.72 29.77 8.15
N GLU A 329 -16.17 30.16 6.96
CA GLU A 329 -15.84 31.46 6.36
C GLU A 329 -16.52 32.63 7.09
N ARG A 330 -17.78 32.44 7.54
CA ARG A 330 -18.46 33.47 8.33
C ARG A 330 -17.80 33.67 9.69
N ILE A 331 -17.43 32.57 10.35
CA ILE A 331 -16.97 32.59 11.74
C ILE A 331 -15.49 32.98 11.83
N TYR A 332 -14.60 32.25 11.14
CA TYR A 332 -13.17 32.44 11.30
C TYR A 332 -12.56 33.44 10.32
N GLU A 333 -13.13 33.58 9.11
CA GLU A 333 -12.68 34.58 8.14
C GLU A 333 -13.47 35.89 8.23
N GLN A 334 -14.47 35.95 9.11
CA GLN A 334 -15.34 37.11 9.33
C GLN A 334 -15.97 37.67 8.06
N LYS A 335 -16.19 36.82 7.05
CA LYS A 335 -16.85 37.24 5.80
C LYS A 335 -18.31 37.55 6.07
N GLY A 336 -18.63 38.84 6.06
CA GLY A 336 -19.98 39.35 6.28
C GLY A 336 -20.90 39.23 5.07
N CYS A 337 -21.99 40.00 5.12
CA CYS A 337 -23.01 40.02 4.07
C CYS A 337 -22.46 40.52 2.73
N SER A 338 -22.50 39.68 1.70
CA SER A 338 -22.04 40.02 0.35
C SER A 338 -22.83 41.15 -0.30
N VAL A 339 -24.10 41.32 0.07
CA VAL A 339 -24.95 42.43 -0.39
C VAL A 339 -24.48 43.74 0.23
N CYS A 340 -24.28 43.78 1.55
CA CYS A 340 -23.73 44.95 2.24
C CYS A 340 -22.33 45.29 1.73
N GLU A 341 -21.48 44.29 1.52
CA GLU A 341 -20.13 44.48 0.98
C GLU A 341 -20.17 45.11 -0.41
N LYS A 342 -21.01 44.59 -1.32
CA LYS A 342 -21.15 45.15 -2.67
C LYS A 342 -21.64 46.59 -2.63
N GLY A 343 -22.60 46.89 -1.74
CA GLY A 343 -23.11 48.25 -1.53
C GLY A 343 -22.04 49.19 -1.00
N PHE A 344 -21.31 48.79 0.04
CA PHE A 344 -20.21 49.57 0.60
C PHE A 344 -19.17 49.90 -0.47
N GLN A 345 -18.71 48.89 -1.21
CA GLN A 345 -17.68 49.05 -2.23
C GLN A 345 -18.11 49.96 -3.39
N SER A 346 -19.41 50.11 -3.67
CA SER A 346 -19.90 51.05 -4.69
C SER A 346 -19.84 52.52 -4.27
N VAL A 347 -19.93 52.82 -2.97
CA VAL A 347 -19.93 54.20 -2.44
C VAL A 347 -18.67 54.55 -1.68
N PHE A 348 -17.83 53.56 -1.37
CA PHE A 348 -16.59 53.73 -0.60
C PHE A 348 -15.71 54.89 -1.10
N PRO A 349 -15.50 55.09 -2.42
CA PRO A 349 -14.68 56.22 -2.86
C PRO A 349 -15.22 57.59 -2.43
N GLN A 350 -16.52 57.80 -2.56
CA GLN A 350 -17.16 59.05 -2.13
C GLN A 350 -17.10 59.20 -0.62
N LEU A 351 -17.42 58.14 0.13
CA LEU A 351 -17.35 58.16 1.58
C LEU A 351 -15.94 58.44 2.11
N ALA A 352 -14.90 57.91 1.46
CA ALA A 352 -13.52 58.15 1.85
C ALA A 352 -13.12 59.62 1.64
N PHE A 353 -13.44 60.22 0.48
CA PHE A 353 -13.24 61.65 0.28
C PHE A 353 -14.04 62.50 1.27
N GLN A 354 -15.30 62.12 1.54
CA GLN A 354 -16.14 62.78 2.54
C GLN A 354 -15.51 62.78 3.93
N TYR A 355 -14.99 61.62 4.34
CA TYR A 355 -14.37 61.42 5.64
C TYR A 355 -13.19 62.37 5.84
N TYR A 356 -12.25 62.40 4.89
CA TYR A 356 -11.06 63.25 5.00
C TYR A 356 -11.35 64.75 4.82
N ALA A 357 -12.22 65.12 3.88
CA ALA A 357 -12.60 66.52 3.69
C ALA A 357 -13.27 67.12 4.93
N ARG A 358 -14.14 66.33 5.60
CA ARG A 358 -14.85 66.77 6.80
C ARG A 358 -13.89 67.08 7.97
N GLN A 359 -12.76 66.39 8.08
CA GLN A 359 -11.76 66.66 9.12
C GLN A 359 -11.15 68.07 9.00
N TYR A 360 -11.16 68.65 7.80
CA TYR A 360 -10.66 70.00 7.52
C TYR A 360 -11.77 71.01 7.23
N GLY A 361 -13.03 70.64 7.45
CA GLY A 361 -14.17 71.52 7.20
C GLY A 361 -14.42 71.85 5.72
N LEU A 362 -13.87 71.06 4.80
CA LEU A 362 -14.03 71.31 3.36
C LEU A 362 -15.43 70.91 2.89
N HIS A 363 -16.01 71.76 2.04
CA HIS A 363 -17.31 71.47 1.44
C HIS A 363 -17.14 70.58 0.20
N ILE A 364 -17.92 69.49 0.10
CA ILE A 364 -17.94 68.64 -1.09
C ILE A 364 -19.32 68.70 -1.75
N VAL A 365 -19.30 68.92 -3.07
CA VAL A 365 -20.45 68.76 -3.95
C VAL A 365 -20.33 67.43 -4.69
N TYR A 366 -21.36 66.61 -4.64
CA TYR A 366 -21.41 65.31 -5.33
C TYR A 366 -22.32 65.38 -6.55
N SER A 367 -21.85 64.83 -7.67
CA SER A 367 -22.66 64.59 -8.89
C SER A 367 -23.42 65.82 -9.41
N SER A 368 -22.91 67.03 -9.18
CA SER A 368 -23.54 68.27 -9.69
C SER A 368 -23.14 68.54 -11.13
N GLU A 369 -24.14 68.90 -11.95
CA GLU A 369 -23.96 69.31 -13.34
C GLU A 369 -23.80 70.83 -13.49
N GLU A 370 -24.11 71.61 -12.45
CA GLU A 370 -24.13 73.07 -12.49
C GLU A 370 -22.72 73.67 -12.71
N ILE A 371 -21.69 72.92 -12.32
CA ILE A 371 -20.31 73.40 -12.29
C ILE A 371 -19.65 73.40 -13.67
N ILE A 372 -19.98 72.46 -14.55
CA ILE A 372 -19.39 72.39 -15.91
C ILE A 372 -20.39 71.98 -17.00
N GLY A 373 -21.67 71.79 -16.67
CA GLY A 373 -22.69 71.23 -17.55
C GLY A 373 -22.62 69.70 -17.69
N MET A 374 -21.81 69.04 -16.84
CA MET A 374 -21.65 67.59 -16.78
C MET A 374 -21.41 67.16 -15.33
N PRO A 375 -21.87 65.97 -14.91
CA PRO A 375 -21.75 65.53 -13.53
C PRO A 375 -20.29 65.24 -13.16
N LEU A 376 -19.83 65.88 -12.08
CA LEU A 376 -18.54 65.61 -11.45
C LEU A 376 -18.75 64.70 -10.24
N ASP A 377 -18.03 63.57 -10.15
CA ASP A 377 -18.27 62.59 -9.08
C ASP A 377 -18.08 63.22 -7.70
N ILE A 378 -17.00 64.01 -7.54
CA ILE A 378 -16.66 64.83 -6.37
C ILE A 378 -16.12 66.17 -6.85
N TYR A 379 -16.60 67.27 -6.28
CA TYR A 379 -16.05 68.61 -6.46
C TYR A 379 -15.86 69.30 -5.11
N ILE A 380 -14.66 69.84 -4.88
CA ILE A 380 -14.28 70.61 -3.69
C ILE A 380 -14.16 72.08 -4.14
N PRO A 381 -15.16 72.94 -3.89
CA PRO A 381 -15.17 74.31 -4.36
C PRO A 381 -14.01 75.15 -3.80
N ASP A 382 -13.72 74.95 -2.51
CA ASP A 382 -12.69 75.70 -1.76
C ASP A 382 -11.31 75.58 -2.42
N GLU A 383 -11.02 74.40 -2.99
CA GLU A 383 -9.75 74.07 -3.64
C GLU A 383 -9.84 74.04 -5.17
N ARG A 384 -11.01 74.38 -5.75
CA ARG A 384 -11.33 74.23 -7.18
C ARG A 384 -10.86 72.87 -7.75
N LEU A 385 -11.13 71.79 -7.01
CA LEU A 385 -10.70 70.44 -7.36
C LEU A 385 -11.89 69.55 -7.70
N ALA A 386 -11.86 68.96 -8.89
CA ALA A 386 -12.79 67.94 -9.34
C ALA A 386 -12.09 66.58 -9.42
N ILE A 387 -12.72 65.54 -8.87
CA ILE A 387 -12.19 64.17 -8.87
C ILE A 387 -13.23 63.24 -9.50
N SER A 388 -12.79 62.42 -10.45
CA SER A 388 -13.57 61.28 -10.92
C SER A 388 -13.08 59.99 -10.28
N VAL A 389 -14.00 59.33 -9.56
CA VAL A 389 -13.75 58.11 -8.78
C VAL A 389 -14.40 56.87 -9.38
N TYR A 390 -15.27 57.05 -10.37
CA TYR A 390 -15.88 55.97 -11.12
C TYR A 390 -15.21 55.81 -12.49
N ARG A 391 -15.24 54.60 -13.03
CA ARG A 391 -14.70 54.34 -14.37
C ARG A 391 -15.68 54.91 -15.41
N GLY A 392 -15.36 56.09 -15.94
CA GLY A 392 -16.05 56.70 -17.07
C GLY A 392 -15.50 56.28 -18.44
N ASN A 393 -16.26 56.55 -19.50
CA ASN A 393 -15.81 56.45 -20.89
C ASN A 393 -14.71 57.47 -21.16
N GLU A 394 -13.60 57.09 -21.79
CA GLU A 394 -12.47 58.00 -22.09
C GLU A 394 -12.88 59.28 -22.81
N LYS A 395 -13.83 59.21 -23.75
CA LYS A 395 -14.30 60.40 -24.46
C LYS A 395 -14.97 61.38 -23.49
N THR A 396 -15.84 60.87 -22.63
CA THR A 396 -16.52 61.66 -21.58
C THR A 396 -15.53 62.26 -20.61
N GLU A 397 -14.54 61.48 -20.17
CA GLU A 397 -13.51 61.93 -19.23
C GLU A 397 -12.63 63.05 -19.81
N ARG A 398 -12.26 62.96 -21.10
CA ARG A 398 -11.52 64.04 -21.79
C ARG A 398 -12.34 65.32 -21.91
N VAL A 399 -13.65 65.20 -22.15
CA VAL A 399 -14.55 66.37 -22.19
C VAL A 399 -14.63 67.03 -20.81
N LYS A 400 -14.82 66.25 -19.74
CA LYS A 400 -14.82 66.77 -18.36
C LYS A 400 -13.52 67.48 -18.04
N GLU A 401 -12.37 66.88 -18.37
CA GLU A 401 -11.05 67.46 -18.16
C GLU A 401 -10.89 68.82 -18.86
N HIS A 402 -11.29 68.91 -20.14
CA HIS A 402 -11.25 70.17 -20.89
C HIS A 402 -12.17 71.25 -20.30
N LEU A 403 -13.39 70.87 -19.91
CA LEU A 403 -14.36 71.81 -19.33
C LEU A 403 -13.90 72.32 -17.95
N CYS A 404 -13.34 71.45 -17.11
CA CYS A 404 -12.72 71.82 -15.85
C CYS A 404 -11.56 72.80 -16.07
N GLN A 405 -10.66 72.51 -17.03
CA GLN A 405 -9.54 73.39 -17.35
C GLN A 405 -10.00 74.80 -17.76
N LYS A 406 -11.04 74.91 -18.59
CA LYS A 406 -11.63 76.21 -18.98
C LYS A 406 -12.17 77.02 -17.79
N ARG A 407 -12.65 76.35 -16.74
CA ARG A 407 -13.13 76.98 -15.50
C ARG A 407 -12.06 77.08 -14.41
N GLN A 408 -10.79 76.83 -14.75
CA GLN A 408 -9.67 76.82 -13.79
C GLN A 408 -9.89 75.84 -12.63
N ILE A 409 -10.54 74.72 -12.91
CA ILE A 409 -10.77 73.61 -11.98
C ILE A 409 -9.75 72.52 -12.30
N ARG A 410 -9.02 72.05 -11.29
CA ARG A 410 -8.10 70.92 -11.44
C ARG A 410 -8.93 69.64 -11.56
N TYR A 411 -8.70 68.83 -12.59
CA TYR A 411 -9.39 67.56 -12.77
C TYR A 411 -8.46 66.38 -12.50
N ILE A 412 -8.86 65.47 -11.62
CA ILE A 412 -8.07 64.28 -11.27
C ILE A 412 -8.91 63.02 -11.47
N ARG A 413 -8.37 62.05 -12.21
CA ARG A 413 -8.99 60.73 -12.41
C ARG A 413 -8.37 59.71 -11.45
N ARG A 414 -9.17 59.17 -10.54
CA ARG A 414 -8.80 58.07 -9.62
C ARG A 414 -9.93 57.04 -9.51
N PRO A 415 -10.16 56.22 -10.55
CA PRO A 415 -11.20 55.21 -10.48
C PRO A 415 -10.86 54.13 -9.45
N TYR A 416 -11.83 53.75 -8.62
CA TYR A 416 -11.69 52.64 -7.68
C TYR A 416 -11.93 51.29 -8.39
N THR A 417 -10.86 50.69 -8.91
CA THR A 417 -10.95 49.51 -9.78
C THR A 417 -10.72 48.18 -9.07
N ASN A 418 -10.01 48.16 -7.94
CA ASN A 418 -9.74 46.93 -7.18
C ASN A 418 -10.21 47.06 -5.72
N ARG A 419 -11.29 46.34 -5.42
CA ARG A 419 -11.97 46.32 -4.12
C ARG A 419 -11.15 45.73 -2.97
N ARG A 420 -10.02 45.09 -3.28
CA ARG A 420 -9.07 44.51 -2.31
C ARG A 420 -7.96 45.48 -1.88
N LEU A 421 -7.91 46.68 -2.44
CA LEU A 421 -6.87 47.68 -2.19
C LEU A 421 -7.48 48.96 -1.58
N ALA A 422 -8.39 48.82 -0.61
CA ALA A 422 -8.99 49.97 0.06
C ALA A 422 -7.93 50.87 0.71
N TYR A 423 -6.90 50.25 1.30
CA TYR A 423 -5.73 50.92 1.88
C TYR A 423 -4.97 51.77 0.85
N ASP A 424 -4.52 51.16 -0.25
CA ASP A 424 -3.80 51.89 -1.31
C ASP A 424 -4.65 52.99 -1.94
N TYR A 425 -5.96 52.74 -2.06
CA TYR A 425 -6.88 53.74 -2.57
C TYR A 425 -6.96 54.94 -1.62
N VAL A 426 -7.10 54.72 -0.32
CA VAL A 426 -7.07 55.79 0.69
C VAL A 426 -5.72 56.50 0.72
N GLN A 427 -4.59 55.79 0.60
CA GLN A 427 -3.29 56.44 0.44
C GLN A 427 -3.25 57.37 -0.79
N SER A 428 -3.89 56.97 -1.89
CA SER A 428 -3.99 57.83 -3.07
C SER A 428 -4.86 59.07 -2.85
N ILE A 429 -5.91 58.95 -2.02
CA ILE A 429 -6.74 60.09 -1.59
C ILE A 429 -5.89 61.05 -0.74
N ILE A 430 -5.17 60.54 0.26
CA ILE A 430 -4.29 61.34 1.12
C ILE A 430 -3.26 62.10 0.26
N LYS A 431 -2.66 61.46 -0.75
CA LYS A 431 -1.73 62.12 -1.68
C LYS A 431 -2.39 63.26 -2.47
N ILE A 432 -3.66 63.15 -2.85
CA ILE A 432 -4.39 64.23 -3.52
C ILE A 432 -4.55 65.44 -2.59
N PHE A 433 -4.91 65.21 -1.32
CA PHE A 433 -4.98 66.27 -0.33
C PHE A 433 -3.62 66.90 -0.01
N GLN A 434 -2.54 66.11 0.02
CA GLN A 434 -1.18 66.63 0.18
C GLN A 434 -0.76 67.56 -0.96
N MET A 435 -1.24 67.33 -2.19
CA MET A 435 -1.03 68.25 -3.32
C MET A 435 -1.73 69.61 -3.13
N MET A 436 -2.65 69.71 -2.18
CA MET A 436 -3.33 70.94 -1.75
C MET A 436 -2.78 71.44 -0.40
N HIS A 437 -1.60 70.97 0.02
CA HIS A 437 -0.98 71.28 1.31
C HIS A 437 -1.81 70.86 2.54
N ILE A 438 -2.71 69.88 2.39
CA ILE A 438 -3.49 69.28 3.49
C ILE A 438 -2.83 67.94 3.89
N TYR A 439 -2.41 67.84 5.15
CA TYR A 439 -1.63 66.71 5.66
C TYR A 439 -2.35 66.00 6.81
N PHE A 440 -2.63 64.72 6.66
CA PHE A 440 -3.25 63.90 7.69
C PHE A 440 -2.19 63.11 8.48
N SER A 441 -2.32 63.08 9.80
CA SER A 441 -1.69 62.09 10.67
C SER A 441 -2.76 61.10 11.08
N THR A 442 -2.86 59.98 10.37
CA THR A 442 -3.97 59.04 10.53
C THR A 442 -3.55 57.59 10.36
N ASP A 443 -4.33 56.69 10.96
CA ASP A 443 -4.27 55.25 10.74
C ASP A 443 -5.32 54.88 9.70
N ILE A 444 -4.85 54.56 8.49
CA ILE A 444 -5.71 54.27 7.34
C ILE A 444 -6.63 53.07 7.57
N ASP A 445 -6.15 52.02 8.27
CA ASP A 445 -6.98 50.85 8.53
C ASP A 445 -8.12 51.19 9.50
N ARG A 446 -7.83 52.02 10.50
CA ARG A 446 -8.84 52.55 11.42
C ARG A 446 -9.84 53.45 10.71
N ASP A 447 -9.40 54.28 9.77
CA ASP A 447 -10.27 55.15 8.98
C ASP A 447 -11.21 54.33 8.10
N ILE A 448 -10.69 53.33 7.39
CA ILE A 448 -11.49 52.43 6.55
C ILE A 448 -12.53 51.68 7.40
N PHE A 449 -12.14 51.21 8.58
CA PHE A 449 -13.05 50.57 9.52
C PHE A 449 -14.17 51.52 9.95
N GLN A 450 -13.84 52.75 10.33
CA GLN A 450 -14.82 53.75 10.77
C GLN A 450 -15.79 54.11 9.64
N ILE A 451 -15.29 54.35 8.42
CA ILE A 451 -16.11 54.65 7.24
C ILE A 451 -17.11 53.51 6.96
N ARG A 452 -16.67 52.25 7.14
CA ARG A 452 -17.51 51.07 6.99
C ARG A 452 -18.59 50.96 8.07
N GLU A 453 -18.22 51.18 9.32
CA GLU A 453 -19.17 51.18 10.44
C GLU A 453 -20.25 52.25 10.26
N ASP A 454 -19.86 53.45 9.85
CA ASP A 454 -20.80 54.55 9.61
C ASP A 454 -21.75 54.23 8.44
N PHE A 455 -21.23 53.63 7.37
CA PHE A 455 -22.06 53.13 6.27
C PHE A 455 -23.08 52.08 6.74
N LEU A 456 -22.66 51.11 7.56
CA LEU A 456 -23.54 50.06 8.06
C LEU A 456 -24.59 50.59 9.05
N LYS A 457 -24.23 51.54 9.92
CA LYS A 457 -25.16 52.24 10.81
C LYS A 457 -26.20 53.03 10.02
N TRP A 458 -25.78 53.76 8.99
CA TRP A 458 -26.69 54.46 8.10
C TRP A 458 -27.66 53.50 7.40
N ARG A 459 -27.17 52.38 6.85
CA ARG A 459 -28.01 51.35 6.20
C ARG A 459 -29.01 50.70 7.16
N THR A 460 -28.61 50.40 8.39
CA THR A 460 -29.52 49.80 9.37
C THR A 460 -30.62 50.76 9.81
N ASN A 461 -30.31 52.05 9.94
CA ASN A 461 -31.30 53.08 10.29
C ASN A 461 -32.33 53.33 9.18
N GLN A 462 -31.95 53.24 7.89
CA GLN A 462 -32.90 53.35 6.77
C GLN A 462 -33.99 52.28 6.75
N LYS A 463 -33.79 51.16 7.45
CA LYS A 463 -34.75 50.05 7.53
C LYS A 463 -35.73 50.15 8.69
N LYS A 464 -35.48 51.08 9.64
CA LYS A 464 -36.35 51.33 10.80
C LYS A 464 -37.44 52.37 10.53
N ILE A 465 -37.38 53.00 9.34
CA ILE A 465 -38.39 53.90 8.75
C ILE A 465 -39.07 53.08 7.66
#